data_AF-A0A7S3Y0T1-F1
#
_entry.id   AF-A0A7S3Y0T1-F1
#
_cell.length_a   1.000
_cell.length_b   1.000
_cell.length_c   1.000
_cell.angle_alpha   90.00
_cell.angle_beta   90.00
_cell.angle_gamma   90.00
#
_symmetry.space_group_name_H-M   'P 1'
#
loop_
_entity.id
_entity.type
_entity.pdbx_description
1 polymer ?
#
loop_
_entity_poly.entity_id
_entity_poly.type
_entity_poly.pdbx_seq_one_letter_code
_entity_poly.pdbx_strand_id
1 'polypeptide(L)'
;GGGGGGGGIPEKVAIVMGTESSGVSDLMLNAADKRIYIPLRGFSDSLNLSVSAAMIMQFLFWVCPEAEGDLDEGERAALRAAWYAQLARTPEQAALHARHLDSPPAPFDDLRRPPEHRTAFTTRRQRARDRAVVGGEVEGPSSAAAGEEEGGEEEKGEQ
;
A
#
# COMPACT_ATOMS: atom_id res chain seq x y z
N GLY A 1 -41.50 -16.78 -11.34
CA GLY A 1 -40.90 -16.62 -10.01
C GLY A 1 -39.43 -16.95 -10.14
N GLY A 2 -38.55 -16.00 -9.78
CA GLY A 2 -37.11 -16.16 -9.85
C GLY A 2 -36.56 -17.09 -8.77
N GLY A 3 -35.41 -17.71 -9.08
CA GLY A 3 -34.58 -18.48 -8.14
C GLY A 3 -33.12 -18.18 -8.44
N GLY A 4 -32.43 -17.55 -7.49
CA GLY A 4 -31.11 -16.95 -7.66
C GLY A 4 -29.98 -17.98 -7.78
N GLY A 5 -29.12 -17.79 -8.78
CA GLY A 5 -27.80 -18.41 -8.83
C GLY A 5 -26.83 -17.68 -7.91
N GLY A 6 -26.91 -17.97 -6.61
CA GLY A 6 -25.89 -17.57 -5.64
C GLY A 6 -24.64 -18.41 -5.85
N GLY A 7 -23.85 -18.10 -6.88
CA GLY A 7 -22.54 -18.69 -7.09
C GLY A 7 -21.55 -18.07 -6.10
N GLY A 8 -21.05 -18.88 -5.16
CA GLY A 8 -19.94 -18.48 -4.30
C GLY A 8 -18.68 -18.15 -5.10
N ILE A 9 -17.68 -17.60 -4.43
CA ILE A 9 -16.37 -17.35 -5.03
C ILE A 9 -15.70 -18.70 -5.34
N PRO A 10 -15.16 -18.92 -6.55
CA PRO A 10 -14.53 -20.19 -6.89
C PRO A 10 -13.21 -20.38 -6.14
N GLU A 11 -12.78 -21.63 -6.00
CA GLU A 11 -11.56 -22.01 -5.27
C GLU A 11 -10.31 -21.30 -5.81
N LYS A 12 -10.23 -21.09 -7.13
CA LYS A 12 -9.13 -20.37 -7.78
C LYS A 12 -9.69 -19.19 -8.56
N VAL A 13 -9.22 -17.99 -8.22
CA VAL A 13 -9.61 -16.73 -8.84
C VAL A 13 -8.37 -15.99 -9.29
N ALA A 14 -8.42 -15.46 -10.51
CA ALA A 14 -7.50 -14.43 -10.98
C ALA A 14 -8.28 -13.15 -11.28
N ILE A 15 -7.91 -12.04 -10.63
CA ILE A 15 -8.45 -10.71 -10.95
C ILE A 15 -7.46 -10.05 -11.89
N VAL A 16 -7.92 -9.75 -13.10
CA VAL A 16 -7.12 -9.06 -14.12
C VAL A 16 -7.46 -7.58 -14.11
N MET A 17 -6.44 -6.75 -13.86
CA MET A 17 -6.54 -5.30 -13.90
C MET A 17 -5.81 -4.78 -15.14
N GLY A 18 -6.36 -3.73 -15.72
CA GLY A 18 -5.81 -3.09 -16.91
C GLY A 18 -4.62 -2.18 -16.64
N THR A 19 -4.08 -1.56 -17.68
CA THR A 19 -3.16 -0.43 -17.50
C THR A 19 -3.93 0.87 -17.23
N GLU A 20 -3.24 1.87 -16.69
CA GLU A 20 -3.84 3.19 -16.41
C GLU A 20 -4.36 3.90 -17.66
N SER A 21 -3.73 3.68 -18.82
CA SER A 21 -4.05 4.37 -20.06
C SER A 21 -5.06 3.62 -20.93
N SER A 22 -4.92 2.29 -21.02
CA SER A 22 -5.67 1.48 -21.98
C SER A 22 -6.68 0.53 -21.36
N GLY A 23 -6.75 0.43 -20.03
CA GLY A 23 -7.63 -0.52 -19.35
C GLY A 23 -7.25 -1.97 -19.65
N VAL A 24 -8.22 -2.88 -19.53
CA VAL A 24 -8.03 -4.32 -19.75
C VAL A 24 -8.05 -4.61 -21.24
N SER A 25 -7.10 -5.40 -21.73
CA SER A 25 -7.01 -5.75 -23.14
C SER A 25 -8.17 -6.64 -23.60
N ASP A 26 -8.52 -6.57 -24.88
CA ASP A 26 -9.56 -7.43 -25.48
C ASP A 26 -9.24 -8.92 -25.31
N LEU A 27 -7.95 -9.29 -25.37
CA LEU A 27 -7.49 -10.66 -25.12
C LEU A 27 -7.95 -11.14 -23.73
N MET A 28 -7.74 -10.33 -22.70
CA MET A 28 -8.11 -10.68 -21.33
C MET A 28 -9.62 -10.62 -21.12
N LEU A 29 -10.30 -9.64 -21.72
CA LEU A 29 -11.76 -9.55 -21.68
C LEU A 29 -12.45 -10.76 -22.33
N ASN A 30 -11.87 -11.31 -23.39
CA ASN A 30 -12.39 -12.48 -24.09
C ASN A 30 -12.06 -13.79 -23.38
N ALA A 31 -10.96 -13.85 -22.61
CA ALA A 31 -10.59 -15.00 -21.80
C ALA A 31 -11.33 -15.08 -20.45
N ALA A 32 -11.94 -13.98 -20.00
CA ALA A 32 -12.54 -13.90 -18.67
C ALA A 32 -13.93 -14.56 -18.57
N ASP A 33 -14.14 -15.36 -17.52
CA ASP A 33 -15.45 -15.96 -17.20
C ASP A 33 -16.50 -14.93 -16.73
N LYS A 34 -16.01 -13.87 -16.08
CA LYS A 34 -16.81 -12.78 -15.50
C LYS A 34 -16.13 -11.44 -15.73
N ARG A 35 -16.95 -10.40 -15.85
CA ARG A 35 -16.52 -9.01 -15.91
C ARG A 35 -17.18 -8.25 -14.77
N ILE A 36 -16.37 -7.54 -13.99
CA ILE A 36 -16.81 -6.75 -12.85
C ILE A 36 -16.69 -5.27 -13.17
N TYR A 37 -17.63 -4.48 -12.65
CA TYR A 37 -17.67 -3.03 -12.83
C TYR A 37 -17.95 -2.39 -11.48
N ILE A 38 -17.20 -1.34 -11.14
CA ILE A 38 -17.48 -0.50 -9.98
C ILE A 38 -18.44 0.60 -10.44
N PRO A 39 -19.68 0.66 -9.94
CA PRO A 39 -20.63 1.69 -10.36
C PRO A 39 -20.13 3.07 -9.94
N LEU A 40 -19.83 3.92 -10.92
CA LEU A 40 -19.43 5.30 -10.68
C LEU A 40 -20.64 6.25 -10.77
N ARG A 41 -20.63 7.28 -9.94
CA ARG A 41 -21.62 8.36 -9.93
C ARG A 41 -20.86 9.66 -10.09
N GLY A 42 -21.20 10.45 -11.10
CA GLY A 42 -20.51 11.71 -11.42
C GLY A 42 -19.93 11.70 -12.83
N PHE A 43 -18.95 12.58 -13.07
CA PHE A 43 -18.35 12.82 -14.39
C PHE A 43 -17.09 12.00 -14.66
N SER A 44 -16.66 11.16 -13.71
CA SER A 44 -15.47 10.35 -13.87
C SER A 44 -15.84 8.99 -14.44
N ASP A 45 -15.16 8.61 -15.51
CA ASP A 45 -15.40 7.34 -16.22
C ASP A 45 -14.57 6.17 -15.65
N SER A 46 -13.62 6.45 -14.75
CA SER A 46 -12.79 5.43 -14.10
C SER A 46 -12.23 5.91 -12.76
N LEU A 47 -11.88 4.96 -11.89
CA LEU A 47 -11.08 5.23 -10.71
C LEU A 47 -9.60 5.02 -11.02
N ASN A 48 -8.72 5.59 -10.20
CA ASN A 48 -7.32 5.23 -10.23
C ASN A 48 -7.15 3.71 -10.09
N LEU A 49 -6.19 3.14 -10.83
CA LEU A 49 -5.98 1.71 -10.89
C LEU A 49 -5.75 1.08 -9.51
N SER A 50 -4.93 1.71 -8.67
CA SER A 50 -4.65 1.23 -7.31
C SER A 50 -5.88 1.31 -6.40
N VAL A 51 -6.69 2.36 -6.54
CA VAL A 51 -7.95 2.51 -5.79
C VAL A 51 -8.94 1.41 -6.19
N SER A 52 -9.07 1.15 -7.49
CA SER A 52 -9.93 0.08 -8.00
C SER A 52 -9.50 -1.29 -7.47
N ALA A 53 -8.20 -1.59 -7.53
CA ALA A 53 -7.64 -2.84 -7.01
C ALA A 53 -7.90 -2.98 -5.50
N ALA A 54 -7.65 -1.92 -4.72
CA ALA A 54 -7.89 -1.93 -3.28
C ALA A 54 -9.37 -2.17 -2.94
N MET A 55 -10.30 -1.52 -3.65
CA MET A 55 -11.74 -1.73 -3.45
C MET A 55 -12.16 -3.17 -3.76
N ILE A 56 -11.65 -3.74 -4.84
CA ILE A 56 -11.96 -5.13 -5.22
C ILE A 56 -11.40 -6.11 -4.19
N MET A 57 -10.14 -5.95 -3.76
CA MET A 57 -9.53 -6.81 -2.75
C MET A 57 -10.25 -6.70 -1.40
N GLN A 58 -10.58 -5.49 -0.97
CA GLN A 58 -11.33 -5.28 0.26
C GLN A 58 -12.72 -5.94 0.21
N PHE A 59 -13.40 -5.84 -0.93
CA PHE A 59 -14.67 -6.51 -1.13
C PHE A 59 -14.52 -8.03 -1.13
N LEU A 60 -13.48 -8.56 -1.78
CA LEU A 60 -13.17 -10.00 -1.81
C LEU A 60 -13.02 -10.55 -0.39
N PHE A 61 -12.18 -9.94 0.45
CA PHE A 61 -12.01 -10.40 1.84
C PHE A 61 -13.25 -10.20 2.71
N TRP A 62 -14.09 -9.22 2.39
CA TRP A 62 -15.35 -9.03 3.10
C TRP A 62 -16.37 -10.14 2.83
N VAL A 63 -16.45 -10.62 1.58
CA VAL A 63 -17.40 -11.67 1.19
C VAL A 63 -16.83 -13.09 1.23
N CYS A 64 -15.51 -13.23 1.24
CA CYS A 64 -14.77 -14.49 1.35
C CYS A 64 -13.57 -14.29 2.30
N PRO A 65 -13.81 -14.29 3.62
CA PRO A 65 -12.74 -14.17 4.61
C PRO A 65 -11.70 -15.29 4.51
N GLU A 66 -12.09 -16.47 4.03
CA GLU A 66 -11.20 -17.62 3.83
C GLU A 66 -10.17 -17.40 2.71
N ALA A 67 -10.32 -16.36 1.90
CA ALA A 67 -9.30 -15.96 0.92
C ALA A 67 -8.03 -15.36 1.59
N GLU A 68 -8.07 -15.09 2.90
CA GLU A 68 -6.91 -14.60 3.65
C GLU A 68 -5.95 -15.73 4.02
N GLY A 69 -4.86 -15.86 3.27
CA GLY A 69 -3.68 -16.64 3.64
C GLY A 69 -3.91 -18.17 3.70
N ASP A 70 -3.48 -18.87 2.65
CA ASP A 70 -3.66 -20.32 2.51
C ASP A 70 -2.33 -21.12 2.59
N LEU A 71 -1.19 -20.45 2.52
CA LEU A 71 0.13 -21.10 2.43
C LEU A 71 0.42 -22.01 3.62
N ASP A 72 0.85 -23.24 3.32
CA ASP A 72 1.33 -24.16 4.34
C ASP A 72 2.68 -23.72 4.94
N GLU A 73 3.04 -24.30 6.09
CA GLU A 73 4.26 -23.93 6.80
C GLU A 73 5.54 -24.16 5.97
N GLY A 74 5.57 -25.22 5.17
CA GLY A 74 6.71 -25.56 4.32
C GLY A 74 6.85 -24.57 3.15
N GLU A 75 5.76 -24.27 2.45
CA GLU A 75 5.74 -23.26 1.39
C GLU A 75 6.11 -21.88 1.92
N ARG A 76 5.57 -21.52 3.08
CA ARG A 76 5.87 -20.26 3.77
C ARG A 76 7.35 -20.18 4.15
N ALA A 77 7.93 -21.26 4.69
CA ALA A 77 9.35 -21.33 5.03
C ALA A 77 10.25 -21.22 3.78
N ALA A 78 9.90 -21.91 2.69
CA ALA A 78 10.62 -21.86 1.43
C ALA A 78 10.61 -20.44 0.82
N LEU A 79 9.44 -19.80 0.77
CA LEU A 79 9.30 -18.42 0.30
C LEU A 79 10.09 -17.44 1.17
N ARG A 80 10.05 -17.62 2.49
CA ARG A 80 10.83 -16.80 3.43
C ARG A 80 12.32 -16.92 3.16
N ALA A 81 12.84 -18.13 2.97
CA ALA A 81 14.25 -18.37 2.63
C ALA A 81 14.63 -17.67 1.32
N ALA A 82 13.80 -17.80 0.28
CA ALA A 82 14.04 -17.15 -1.00
C ALA A 82 14.07 -15.61 -0.89
N TRP A 83 13.10 -15.01 -0.20
CA TRP A 83 13.00 -13.56 -0.06
C TRP A 83 14.10 -12.98 0.82
N TYR A 84 14.45 -13.65 1.91
CA TYR A 84 15.52 -13.21 2.79
C TYR A 84 16.88 -13.14 2.09
N ALA A 85 17.18 -14.09 1.20
CA ALA A 85 18.35 -14.03 0.35
C ALA A 85 18.31 -12.82 -0.61
N GLN A 86 17.15 -12.51 -1.18
CA GLN A 86 16.98 -11.39 -2.12
C GLN A 86 16.98 -10.01 -1.45
N LEU A 87 16.49 -9.92 -0.21
CA LEU A 87 16.35 -8.66 0.52
C LEU A 87 17.63 -8.25 1.24
N ALA A 88 18.55 -9.18 1.51
CA ALA A 88 19.82 -8.88 2.14
C ALA A 88 20.73 -8.09 1.20
N ARG A 89 20.98 -6.83 1.54
CA ARG A 89 21.91 -5.94 0.80
C ARG A 89 23.27 -5.85 1.46
N THR A 90 23.38 -6.25 2.73
CA THR A 90 24.62 -6.25 3.50
C THR A 90 24.88 -7.62 4.15
N PRO A 91 26.14 -7.95 4.49
CA PRO A 91 26.45 -9.17 5.23
C PRO A 91 25.74 -9.25 6.58
N GLU A 92 25.53 -8.11 7.24
CA GLU A 92 24.80 -8.03 8.51
C GLU A 92 23.32 -8.41 8.33
N GLN A 93 22.66 -7.88 7.30
CA GLN A 93 21.29 -8.25 6.96
C GLN A 93 21.18 -9.73 6.60
N ALA A 94 22.14 -10.28 5.85
CA ALA A 94 22.17 -11.69 5.53
C ALA A 94 22.29 -12.57 6.79
N ALA A 95 23.16 -12.20 7.73
CA ALA A 95 23.31 -12.89 9.01
C ALA A 95 22.04 -12.78 9.87
N LEU A 96 21.40 -11.62 9.91
CA LEU A 96 20.12 -11.42 10.61
C LEU A 96 19.01 -12.27 10.01
N HIS A 97 18.87 -12.24 8.69
CA HIS A 97 17.85 -13.01 7.98
C HIS A 97 18.03 -14.52 8.14
N ALA A 98 19.27 -15.02 8.15
CA ALA A 98 19.56 -16.43 8.41
C ALA A 98 19.03 -16.88 9.78
N ARG A 99 19.19 -16.04 10.82
CA ARG A 99 18.62 -16.32 12.16
C ARG A 99 17.08 -16.32 12.14
N HIS A 100 16.47 -15.46 11.32
CA HIS A 100 15.02 -15.40 11.16
C HIS A 100 14.42 -16.57 10.37
N LEU A 101 15.23 -17.46 9.79
CA LEU A 101 14.71 -18.68 9.16
C LEU A 101 14.22 -19.67 10.22
N ASP A 102 15.00 -19.86 11.28
CA ASP A 102 14.66 -20.76 12.37
C ASP A 102 13.65 -20.14 13.36
N SER A 103 13.70 -18.81 13.51
CA SER A 103 12.82 -18.07 14.41
C SER A 103 12.34 -16.77 13.73
N PRO A 104 11.29 -16.83 12.90
CA PRO A 104 10.80 -15.66 12.19
C PRO A 104 10.23 -14.62 13.16
N PRO A 105 10.40 -13.31 12.86
CA PRO A 105 9.74 -12.27 13.64
C PRO A 105 8.22 -12.41 13.55
N ALA A 106 7.53 -12.03 14.62
CA ALA A 106 6.08 -11.95 14.62
C ALA A 106 5.59 -10.99 13.52
N PRO A 107 4.43 -11.27 12.90
CA PRO A 107 3.77 -10.32 12.01
C PRO A 107 3.57 -8.95 12.66
N PHE A 108 3.46 -7.90 11.87
CA PHE A 108 3.12 -6.58 12.38
C PHE A 108 1.68 -6.56 12.88
N ASP A 109 1.48 -6.19 14.15
CA ASP A 109 0.14 -6.01 14.73
C ASP A 109 -0.55 -4.72 14.24
N ASP A 110 0.23 -3.67 13.94
CA ASP A 110 -0.28 -2.42 13.39
C ASP A 110 0.25 -2.23 11.96
N LEU A 111 -0.63 -2.39 10.97
CA LEU A 111 -0.31 -2.17 9.55
C LEU A 111 -0.12 -0.69 9.20
N ARG A 112 -0.43 0.23 10.11
CA ARG A 112 -0.18 1.65 9.90
C ARG A 112 1.33 1.90 10.01
N ARG A 113 1.83 2.80 9.17
CA ARG A 113 3.22 3.29 9.29
C ARG A 113 3.48 3.79 10.71
N PRO A 114 4.68 3.60 11.28
CA PRO A 114 5.02 4.18 12.58
C PRO A 114 4.84 5.71 12.58
N PRO A 115 4.47 6.34 13.71
CA PRO A 115 4.18 7.77 13.79
C PRO A 115 5.26 8.67 13.16
N GLU A 116 6.53 8.36 13.37
CA GLU A 116 7.69 9.07 12.83
C GLU A 116 7.74 9.06 11.28
N HIS A 117 7.12 8.06 10.66
CA HIS A 117 7.00 7.92 9.20
C HIS A 117 5.64 8.35 8.65
N ARG A 118 4.72 8.87 9.49
CA ARG A 118 3.40 9.39 9.07
C ARG A 118 3.43 10.84 8.57
N THR A 119 4.62 11.44 8.42
CA THR A 119 4.70 12.81 7.91
C THR A 119 4.22 12.86 6.46
N ALA A 120 3.11 13.57 6.22
CA ALA A 120 2.60 13.74 4.87
C ALA A 120 3.65 14.47 4.02
N PHE A 121 3.92 13.98 2.80
CA PHE A 121 4.74 14.69 1.82
C PHE A 121 3.97 15.90 1.31
N THR A 122 3.99 16.96 2.10
CA THR A 122 3.29 18.21 1.85
C THR A 122 4.33 19.28 1.56
N THR A 123 4.03 20.11 0.56
CA THR A 123 4.86 21.27 0.23
C THR A 123 4.91 22.21 1.43
N ARG A 124 5.99 23.00 1.56
CA ARG A 124 6.11 24.01 2.65
C ARG A 124 4.89 24.94 2.72
N ARG A 125 4.35 25.31 1.55
CA ARG A 125 3.15 26.15 1.43
C ARG A 125 1.89 25.45 1.97
N GLN A 126 1.72 24.16 1.67
CA GLN A 126 0.60 23.38 2.20
C GLN A 126 0.70 23.22 3.71
N ARG A 127 1.90 22.95 4.26
CA ARG A 127 2.12 22.89 5.71
C ARG A 127 1.79 24.19 6.43
N ALA A 128 2.18 25.33 5.85
CA ALA A 128 1.87 26.65 6.41
C ALA A 128 0.35 26.92 6.44
N ARG A 129 -0.36 26.51 5.38
CA ARG A 129 -1.82 26.59 5.31
C ARG A 129 -2.50 25.67 6.32
N ASP A 130 -2.06 24.42 6.40
CA ASP A 130 -2.64 23.44 7.33
C ASP A 130 -2.42 23.88 8.78
N ARG A 131 -1.25 24.47 9.12
CA ARG A 131 -0.97 25.04 10.44
C ARG A 131 -1.86 26.24 10.78
N ALA A 132 -2.22 27.06 9.80
CA ALA A 132 -3.15 28.17 9.98
C ALA A 132 -4.60 27.69 10.19
N VAL A 133 -4.96 26.51 9.67
CA VAL A 133 -6.28 25.88 9.86
C VAL A 133 -6.37 25.12 11.19
N VAL A 134 -5.28 24.49 11.62
CA VAL A 134 -5.19 23.73 12.90
C VAL A 134 -4.82 24.64 14.08
N GLY A 135 -4.99 25.96 13.95
CA GLY A 135 -4.73 26.96 15.00
C GLY A 135 -5.68 26.94 16.20
N GLY A 136 -6.17 25.75 16.59
CA GLY A 136 -6.71 25.47 17.92
C GLY A 136 -5.75 24.49 18.62
N GLU A 137 -5.11 24.98 19.67
CA GLU A 137 -4.04 24.39 20.48
C GLU A 137 -4.02 22.85 20.59
N VAL A 138 -2.88 22.25 20.26
CA VAL A 138 -2.38 21.05 20.97
C VAL A 138 -0.89 21.25 21.22
N GLU A 139 -0.55 21.67 22.44
CA GLU A 139 0.83 21.64 22.92
C GLU A 139 1.31 20.20 23.04
N GLY A 140 2.31 19.84 22.22
CA GLY A 140 3.15 18.65 22.41
C GLY A 140 4.54 19.09 22.87
N PRO A 141 5.25 18.28 23.67
CA PRO A 141 6.32 18.78 24.52
C PRO A 141 7.52 19.34 23.73
N SER A 142 7.95 20.51 24.20
CA SER A 142 9.18 21.19 23.85
C SER A 142 10.40 20.28 24.03
N SER A 143 11.19 20.09 22.97
CA SER A 143 12.59 19.73 23.08
C SER A 143 13.43 20.84 22.45
N ALA A 144 13.91 21.73 23.31
CA ALA A 144 14.87 22.76 22.97
C ALA A 144 16.25 22.17 22.62
N ALA A 145 16.94 22.89 21.72
CA ALA A 145 18.38 23.11 21.65
C ALA A 145 19.32 21.99 21.15
N ALA A 146 19.68 22.09 19.86
CA ALA A 146 21.06 22.26 19.35
C ALA A 146 20.91 22.60 17.86
N GLY A 147 21.20 23.78 17.32
CA GLY A 147 22.31 24.68 17.61
C GLY A 147 23.44 24.36 16.63
N GLU A 148 23.40 24.93 15.43
CA GLU A 148 24.56 25.35 14.62
C GLU A 148 24.07 26.08 13.34
N GLU A 149 24.34 27.40 13.33
CA GLU A 149 24.30 28.28 12.17
C GLU A 149 25.58 28.09 11.34
N GLU A 150 25.52 28.21 10.01
CA GLU A 150 26.33 29.17 9.27
C GLU A 150 25.94 29.28 7.78
N GLY A 151 25.69 30.53 7.34
CA GLY A 151 25.95 31.14 6.02
C GLY A 151 25.28 30.52 4.78
N GLY A 152 24.49 31.20 3.95
CA GLY A 152 24.38 32.63 3.71
C GLY A 152 25.26 33.03 2.53
N GLU A 153 24.71 33.01 1.31
CA GLU A 153 24.92 34.05 0.30
C GLU A 153 23.94 33.89 -0.88
N GLU A 154 23.04 34.88 -1.00
CA GLU A 154 22.35 35.24 -2.24
C GLU A 154 23.35 35.87 -3.21
N GLU A 155 23.26 35.55 -4.50
CA GLU A 155 23.55 36.56 -5.50
C GLU A 155 22.51 36.55 -6.62
N LYS A 156 21.89 37.72 -6.81
CA LYS A 156 20.98 38.08 -7.89
C LYS A 156 21.74 38.13 -9.22
N GLY A 157 21.05 37.77 -10.30
CA GLY A 157 21.52 38.04 -11.66
C GLY A 157 20.36 37.99 -12.66
N GLU A 158 19.70 39.11 -12.79
CA GLU A 158 18.70 39.43 -13.82
C GLU A 158 19.41 39.80 -15.13
N GLN A 159 19.13 39.05 -16.20
CA GLN A 159 19.04 39.52 -17.60
C GLN A 159 18.54 38.39 -18.51
#